data_AF-A0A7C6BES4-F1
#
_entry.id   AF-A0A7C6BES4-F1
#
_cell.length_a   1.000
_cell.length_b   1.000
_cell.length_c   1.000
_cell.angle_alpha   90.00
_cell.angle_beta   90.00
_cell.angle_gamma   90.00
#
_symmetry.space_group_name_H-M   'P 1'
#
loop_
_entity.id
_entity.type
_entity.pdbx_description
1 polymer ?
#
loop_
_entity_poly.entity_id
_entity_poly.type
_entity_poly.pdbx_seq_one_letter_code
_entity_poly.pdbx_strand_id
1 'polypeptide(L)'
;KKHVEITFQEANHPFYNIKPRDSISIPKSVTNNGVTYYINSIGNKAFWGCVNLSSINLPNSIVSIGDNAFDYCISLKTINLPKSIISIGKDAFWGCISLVSISLPSSTKSIGENAFKYCISLDSVTFNPISCNYMGSFKHPVFENTNKVTTLIIGDKVESIPDYAFYHFTKIHDVDFPNSLISIGKSAFDSCYYLKSITLPNALTSIGDNAFRNCSGLRSVIFNSENCNYFGSDKALVFESCEKITFLIIGNDVTNIPSYSFKGIPNLKSIYLNPIKPPKSQSSSFEGLSKMTLLSVSCISLEDYKTSDNWNKFTNYRVIKKTHTINTSICQGEFYKDYGVEIDSAGTYHIIHTCDSVILNLSIKPISTKSLEDSICQGETYSNFGFNFIADKSEVYTQNLQKANGCDSIITLSLKVNPTQTTSFKATICQGKTYNLNGFNERKTGLYTQELKTNKGCDSIVNLNLIVNPTYNDSIYKIICQRETYNLNGFNERTDGFYTQNLQTINGCDSIVNLILIVKPVYNDTISAIICQGERYNKFGFNHSIKGTYTQYLKTINGCDSIITLKLNLNPTYNINFDAVICKRETYNLNGFNERETGL
;
A
#
# COMPACT_ATOMS: atom_id res chain seq x y z
N LYS A 1 43.10 13.08 31.64
CA LYS A 1 43.74 12.74 32.93
C LYS A 1 45.14 12.20 32.63
N LYS A 2 46.13 12.32 33.53
CA LYS A 2 47.42 11.63 33.34
C LYS A 2 47.26 10.17 33.75
N HIS A 3 47.80 9.28 32.92
CA HIS A 3 47.67 7.83 33.04
C HIS A 3 49.05 7.17 33.08
N VAL A 4 49.18 6.04 33.76
CA VAL A 4 50.42 5.27 33.90
C VAL A 4 50.14 3.78 33.92
N GLU A 5 51.09 3.03 33.39
CA GLU A 5 51.16 1.57 33.54
C GLU A 5 51.95 1.18 34.79
N ILE A 6 51.78 -0.06 35.25
CA ILE A 6 52.67 -0.69 36.22
C ILE A 6 53.72 -1.51 35.49
N THR A 7 54.98 -1.19 35.72
CA THR A 7 56.12 -2.07 35.43
C THR A 7 56.87 -2.35 36.74
N PHE A 8 57.50 -3.51 36.84
CA PHE A 8 58.40 -3.84 37.96
C PHE A 8 59.83 -3.78 37.43
N GLN A 9 60.61 -2.86 37.98
CA GLN A 9 61.80 -2.30 37.31
C GLN A 9 62.97 -3.30 37.13
N GLU A 10 62.92 -4.45 37.82
CA GLU A 10 63.94 -5.50 37.79
C GLU A 10 63.56 -6.73 36.94
N ALA A 11 62.43 -6.71 36.22
CA ALA A 11 61.86 -7.87 35.52
C ALA A 11 62.72 -8.53 34.40
N ASN A 12 63.94 -8.03 34.15
CA ASN A 12 64.92 -8.63 33.23
C ASN A 12 66.09 -9.34 33.94
N HIS A 13 66.19 -9.34 35.28
CA HIS A 13 67.29 -10.00 36.00
C HIS A 13 66.83 -11.28 36.74
N PRO A 14 67.36 -12.48 36.41
CA PRO A 14 66.84 -13.75 36.94
C PRO A 14 67.22 -14.07 38.40
N PHE A 15 67.99 -13.22 39.09
CA PHE A 15 68.59 -13.53 40.40
C PHE A 15 68.34 -12.50 41.52
N TYR A 16 67.52 -11.46 41.31
CA TYR A 16 67.23 -10.48 42.37
C TYR A 16 66.01 -10.86 43.24
N ASN A 17 66.16 -10.61 44.54
CA ASN A 17 65.47 -11.38 45.60
C ASN A 17 64.21 -10.69 46.16
N ILE A 18 63.76 -9.59 45.54
CA ILE A 18 62.66 -8.72 46.03
C ILE A 18 61.40 -8.85 45.15
N LYS A 19 61.20 -10.00 44.48
CA LYS A 19 59.91 -10.28 43.84
C LYS A 19 58.80 -10.36 44.90
N PRO A 20 57.60 -9.80 44.64
CA PRO A 20 56.47 -9.87 45.56
C PRO A 20 56.15 -11.30 46.03
N ARG A 21 55.65 -11.37 47.27
CA ARG A 21 55.21 -12.60 47.94
C ARG A 21 53.77 -12.41 48.40
N ASP A 22 53.05 -13.52 48.56
CA ASP A 22 51.69 -13.56 49.09
C ASP A 22 50.71 -12.73 48.25
N SER A 23 50.04 -11.72 48.81
CA SER A 23 48.95 -10.97 48.15
C SER A 23 49.31 -9.51 47.87
N ILE A 24 49.13 -9.05 46.62
CA ILE A 24 49.26 -7.63 46.26
C ILE A 24 47.88 -6.99 46.08
N SER A 25 47.70 -5.74 46.50
CA SER A 25 46.58 -4.90 46.05
C SER A 25 47.09 -3.67 45.31
N ILE A 26 46.64 -3.49 44.07
CA ILE A 26 47.11 -2.43 43.19
C ILE A 26 46.32 -1.13 43.42
N PRO A 27 46.97 0.02 43.70
CA PRO A 27 46.28 1.28 43.91
C PRO A 27 45.68 1.82 42.61
N LYS A 28 44.54 2.51 42.71
CA LYS A 28 43.86 3.17 41.58
C LYS A 28 44.69 4.31 40.97
N SER A 29 45.59 4.90 41.75
CA SER A 29 46.41 6.05 41.37
C SER A 29 47.62 6.21 42.28
N VAL A 30 48.68 6.82 41.76
CA VAL A 30 49.87 7.24 42.51
C VAL A 30 50.08 8.74 42.35
N THR A 31 50.71 9.40 43.31
CA THR A 31 51.05 10.83 43.24
C THR A 31 52.57 11.00 43.26
N ASN A 32 53.11 11.72 42.28
CA ASN A 32 54.52 12.06 42.19
C ASN A 32 54.65 13.59 41.97
N ASN A 33 55.48 14.27 42.77
CA ASN A 33 55.67 15.73 42.75
C ASN A 33 54.34 16.52 42.71
N GLY A 34 53.39 16.15 43.56
CA GLY A 34 52.05 16.76 43.64
C GLY A 34 51.08 16.40 42.50
N VAL A 35 51.53 15.70 41.47
CA VAL A 35 50.73 15.30 40.32
C VAL A 35 50.20 13.88 40.51
N THR A 36 48.87 13.70 40.49
CA THR A 36 48.25 12.37 40.53
C THR A 36 48.14 11.75 39.14
N TYR A 37 48.59 10.50 39.03
CA TYR A 37 48.54 9.66 37.85
C TYR A 37 47.62 8.46 38.12
N TYR A 38 46.69 8.18 37.21
CA TYR A 38 45.72 7.08 37.35
C TYR A 38 46.23 5.82 36.67
N ILE A 39 46.30 4.71 37.41
CA ILE A 39 46.82 3.45 36.88
C ILE A 39 45.78 2.85 35.94
N ASN A 40 46.15 2.62 34.68
CA ASN A 40 45.25 2.10 33.64
C ASN A 40 45.73 0.83 32.95
N SER A 41 46.94 0.34 33.21
CA SER A 41 47.42 -0.92 32.64
C SER A 41 48.43 -1.60 33.54
N ILE A 42 48.53 -2.93 33.39
CA ILE A 42 49.70 -3.70 33.82
C ILE A 42 50.60 -3.83 32.60
N GLY A 43 51.83 -3.32 32.67
CA GLY A 43 52.78 -3.30 31.56
C GLY A 43 53.41 -4.67 31.28
N ASN A 44 54.19 -4.74 30.20
CA ASN A 44 54.86 -5.98 29.80
C ASN A 44 55.83 -6.47 30.90
N LYS A 45 55.82 -7.78 31.17
CA LYS A 45 56.61 -8.47 32.20
C LYS A 45 56.43 -7.96 33.66
N ALA A 46 55.40 -7.17 33.96
CA ALA A 46 55.31 -6.46 35.26
C ALA A 46 55.34 -7.36 36.52
N PHE A 47 54.93 -8.63 36.44
CA PHE A 47 55.06 -9.63 37.50
C PHE A 47 55.74 -10.91 37.00
N TRP A 48 56.58 -10.81 35.95
CA TRP A 48 57.23 -11.96 35.33
C TRP A 48 58.03 -12.81 36.33
N GLY A 49 57.70 -14.08 36.42
CA GLY A 49 58.29 -15.05 37.34
C GLY A 49 58.13 -14.68 38.82
N CYS A 50 57.04 -14.01 39.22
CA CYS A 50 56.72 -13.78 40.63
C CYS A 50 56.19 -15.07 41.28
N VAL A 51 57.09 -16.04 41.45
CA VAL A 51 56.75 -17.42 41.85
C VAL A 51 56.01 -17.56 43.17
N ASN A 52 56.11 -16.57 44.06
CA ASN A 52 55.48 -16.53 45.39
C ASN A 52 54.21 -15.65 45.45
N LEU A 53 53.80 -15.03 44.34
CA LEU A 53 52.56 -14.25 44.26
C LEU A 53 51.37 -15.21 44.25
N SER A 54 50.55 -15.19 45.31
CA SER A 54 49.40 -16.09 45.47
C SER A 54 48.08 -15.48 44.98
N SER A 55 47.94 -14.16 45.04
CA SER A 55 46.76 -13.40 44.62
C SER A 55 47.09 -11.94 44.29
N ILE A 56 46.32 -11.32 43.40
CA ILE A 56 46.43 -9.89 43.09
C ILE A 56 45.07 -9.23 42.88
N ASN A 57 44.83 -8.11 43.57
CA ASN A 57 43.65 -7.27 43.39
C ASN A 57 43.94 -6.13 42.41
N LEU A 58 43.24 -6.11 41.27
CA LEU A 58 43.34 -5.06 40.25
C LEU A 58 42.21 -4.03 40.41
N PRO A 59 42.48 -2.71 40.30
CA PRO A 59 41.44 -1.69 40.35
C PRO A 59 40.63 -1.64 39.05
N ASN A 60 39.36 -1.21 39.15
CA ASN A 60 38.43 -0.98 38.03
C ASN A 60 38.85 0.16 37.05
N SER A 61 40.13 0.55 37.05
CA SER A 61 40.73 1.46 36.07
C SER A 61 41.67 0.75 35.10
N ILE A 62 42.08 -0.50 35.36
CA ILE A 62 42.91 -1.28 34.44
C ILE A 62 42.11 -1.63 33.18
N VAL A 63 42.60 -1.23 32.01
CA VAL A 63 42.04 -1.53 30.69
C VAL A 63 42.87 -2.53 29.88
N SER A 64 44.12 -2.77 30.25
CA SER A 64 44.96 -3.77 29.60
C SER A 64 45.96 -4.46 30.54
N ILE A 65 46.32 -5.67 30.16
CA ILE A 65 47.41 -6.46 30.76
C ILE A 65 48.39 -6.78 29.62
N GLY A 66 49.66 -6.43 29.80
CA GLY A 66 50.71 -6.54 28.79
C GLY A 66 51.24 -7.96 28.57
N ASP A 67 52.20 -8.07 27.65
CA ASP A 67 52.83 -9.35 27.28
C ASP A 67 53.69 -9.89 28.43
N ASN A 68 53.64 -11.20 28.67
CA ASN A 68 54.30 -11.90 29.79
C ASN A 68 54.00 -11.29 31.18
N ALA A 69 52.92 -10.52 31.35
CA ALA A 69 52.70 -9.71 32.55
C ALA A 69 52.65 -10.51 33.87
N PHE A 70 52.11 -11.73 33.87
CA PHE A 70 52.07 -12.68 34.99
C PHE A 70 52.67 -14.05 34.62
N ASP A 71 53.39 -14.13 33.51
CA ASP A 71 54.09 -15.34 33.04
C ASP A 71 55.01 -15.90 34.16
N TYR A 72 55.01 -17.22 34.37
CA TYR A 72 55.64 -17.93 35.50
C TYR A 72 55.21 -17.48 36.92
N CYS A 73 54.04 -16.87 37.12
CA CYS A 73 53.45 -16.69 38.46
C CYS A 73 52.90 -18.01 39.02
N ILE A 74 53.78 -18.98 39.29
CA ILE A 74 53.39 -20.38 39.56
C ILE A 74 52.46 -20.56 40.78
N SER A 75 52.49 -19.65 41.77
CA SER A 75 51.62 -19.71 42.95
C SER A 75 50.28 -18.97 42.80
N LEU A 76 50.04 -18.25 41.70
CA LEU A 76 48.87 -17.38 41.54
C LEU A 76 47.60 -18.24 41.40
N LYS A 77 46.78 -18.29 42.45
CA LYS A 77 45.59 -19.16 42.51
C LYS A 77 44.37 -18.53 41.85
N THR A 78 44.21 -17.22 42.02
CA THR A 78 43.04 -16.45 41.57
C THR A 78 43.46 -15.04 41.14
N ILE A 79 42.85 -14.54 40.07
CA ILE A 79 42.92 -13.13 39.68
C ILE A 79 41.54 -12.65 39.22
N ASN A 80 41.06 -11.58 39.83
CA ASN A 80 39.80 -10.95 39.47
C ASN A 80 40.04 -9.89 38.38
N LEU A 81 39.76 -10.24 37.13
CA LEU A 81 39.86 -9.29 36.01
C LEU A 81 38.74 -8.23 36.09
N PRO A 82 39.05 -6.93 36.13
CA PRO A 82 38.04 -5.90 36.25
C PRO A 82 37.19 -5.77 34.98
N LYS A 83 35.94 -5.29 35.11
CA LYS A 83 34.98 -5.11 33.99
C LYS A 83 35.39 -4.07 32.93
N SER A 84 36.61 -3.57 33.01
CA SER A 84 37.22 -2.57 32.13
C SER A 84 38.31 -3.16 31.20
N ILE A 85 38.71 -4.43 31.36
CA ILE A 85 39.76 -5.05 30.52
C ILE A 85 39.31 -5.12 29.05
N ILE A 86 40.05 -4.42 28.18
CA ILE A 86 39.93 -4.42 26.72
C ILE A 86 40.90 -5.44 26.12
N SER A 87 42.12 -5.59 26.65
CA SER A 87 43.12 -6.52 26.10
C SER A 87 43.92 -7.28 27.16
N ILE A 88 44.28 -8.52 26.81
CA ILE A 88 45.23 -9.37 27.54
C ILE A 88 46.35 -9.74 26.56
N GLY A 89 47.60 -9.49 26.94
CA GLY A 89 48.78 -9.66 26.09
C GLY A 89 49.15 -11.11 25.77
N LYS A 90 50.17 -11.25 24.93
CA LYS A 90 50.78 -12.53 24.59
C LYS A 90 51.48 -13.15 25.81
N ASP A 91 51.36 -14.46 25.97
CA ASP A 91 51.92 -15.23 27.08
C ASP A 91 51.52 -14.68 28.49
N ALA A 92 50.46 -13.85 28.61
CA ALA A 92 50.25 -12.99 29.78
C ALA A 92 50.07 -13.72 31.13
N PHE A 93 49.52 -14.93 31.14
CA PHE A 93 49.42 -15.84 32.30
C PHE A 93 50.06 -17.21 32.00
N TRP A 94 51.01 -17.26 31.06
CA TRP A 94 51.72 -18.49 30.70
C TRP A 94 52.33 -19.14 31.95
N GLY A 95 52.14 -20.45 32.11
CA GLY A 95 52.72 -21.20 33.24
C GLY A 95 52.22 -20.77 34.63
N CYS A 96 51.06 -20.11 34.74
CA CYS A 96 50.37 -19.90 36.01
C CYS A 96 49.76 -21.23 36.51
N ILE A 97 50.61 -22.20 36.88
CA ILE A 97 50.22 -23.60 37.14
C ILE A 97 49.22 -23.77 38.29
N SER A 98 49.12 -22.81 39.22
CA SER A 98 48.15 -22.82 40.32
C SER A 98 46.83 -22.11 40.03
N LEU A 99 46.68 -21.44 38.87
CA LEU A 99 45.47 -20.66 38.55
C LEU A 99 44.28 -21.63 38.40
N VAL A 100 43.29 -21.47 39.27
CA VAL A 100 42.14 -22.40 39.37
C VAL A 100 41.03 -22.01 38.41
N SER A 101 40.69 -20.73 38.32
CA SER A 101 39.56 -20.23 37.51
C SER A 101 39.90 -18.91 36.83
N ILE A 102 39.34 -18.66 35.65
CA ILE A 102 39.40 -17.34 35.00
C ILE A 102 38.06 -16.92 34.40
N SER A 103 37.67 -15.67 34.64
CA SER A 103 36.50 -15.04 34.04
C SER A 103 36.93 -13.87 33.17
N LEU A 104 36.78 -14.03 31.85
CA LEU A 104 37.10 -13.03 30.85
C LEU A 104 35.98 -11.96 30.81
N PRO A 105 36.27 -10.66 31.01
CA PRO A 105 35.26 -9.61 31.05
C PRO A 105 34.54 -9.34 29.73
N SER A 106 33.30 -8.84 29.81
CA SER A 106 32.45 -8.52 28.65
C SER A 106 33.01 -7.41 27.73
N SER A 107 33.93 -6.60 28.24
CA SER A 107 34.63 -5.53 27.51
C SER A 107 35.82 -6.00 26.66
N THR A 108 36.29 -7.24 26.84
CA THR A 108 37.55 -7.69 26.24
C THR A 108 37.43 -7.91 24.73
N LYS A 109 38.33 -7.26 23.98
CA LYS A 109 38.37 -7.26 22.50
C LYS A 109 39.51 -8.10 21.92
N SER A 110 40.58 -8.32 22.68
CA SER A 110 41.69 -9.18 22.26
C SER A 110 42.32 -9.96 23.42
N ILE A 111 42.70 -11.21 23.14
CA ILE A 111 43.46 -12.08 24.04
C ILE A 111 44.64 -12.65 23.27
N GLY A 112 45.84 -12.47 23.81
CA GLY A 112 47.10 -12.81 23.15
C GLY A 112 47.33 -14.31 22.94
N GLU A 113 48.26 -14.59 22.02
CA GLU A 113 48.83 -15.93 21.83
C GLU A 113 49.29 -16.56 23.14
N ASN A 114 49.02 -17.85 23.33
CA ASN A 114 49.37 -18.62 24.53
C ASN A 114 48.90 -18.01 25.89
N ALA A 115 47.98 -17.04 25.93
CA ALA A 115 47.80 -16.22 27.14
C ALA A 115 47.48 -16.97 28.44
N PHE A 116 46.92 -18.19 28.38
CA PHE A 116 46.69 -19.08 29.53
C PHE A 116 47.33 -20.49 29.34
N LYS A 117 48.33 -20.60 28.45
CA LYS A 117 49.03 -21.85 28.16
C LYS A 117 49.74 -22.39 29.41
N TYR A 118 49.67 -23.71 29.61
CA TYR A 118 50.15 -24.39 30.82
C TYR A 118 49.52 -23.91 32.15
N CYS A 119 48.33 -23.30 32.16
CA CYS A 119 47.52 -23.15 33.39
C CYS A 119 46.92 -24.51 33.80
N ILE A 120 47.77 -25.46 34.25
CA ILE A 120 47.40 -26.87 34.44
C ILE A 120 46.37 -27.13 35.55
N SER A 121 46.18 -26.18 36.48
CA SER A 121 45.15 -26.28 37.54
C SER A 121 43.80 -25.70 37.15
N LEU A 122 43.69 -25.07 35.97
CA LEU A 122 42.48 -24.38 35.53
C LEU A 122 41.32 -25.36 35.39
N ASP A 123 40.31 -25.26 36.24
CA ASP A 123 39.11 -26.11 36.26
C ASP A 123 37.91 -25.47 35.54
N SER A 124 37.89 -24.14 35.45
CA SER A 124 36.76 -23.36 34.97
C SER A 124 37.21 -22.13 34.18
N VAL A 125 36.56 -21.93 33.03
CA VAL A 125 36.73 -20.75 32.17
C VAL A 125 35.35 -20.15 31.90
N THR A 126 35.19 -18.87 32.21
CA THR A 126 34.00 -18.09 31.84
C THR A 126 34.34 -17.09 30.74
N PHE A 127 33.80 -17.29 29.54
CA PHE A 127 33.92 -16.40 28.41
C PHE A 127 32.68 -15.48 28.34
N ASN A 128 32.80 -14.26 28.88
CA ASN A 128 31.80 -13.20 28.72
C ASN A 128 32.05 -12.15 27.60
N PRO A 129 33.20 -12.08 26.88
CA PRO A 129 33.40 -11.08 25.83
C PRO A 129 32.25 -11.00 24.82
N ILE A 130 31.52 -9.89 24.79
CA ILE A 130 30.31 -9.72 23.96
C ILE A 130 30.66 -9.87 22.48
N SER A 131 31.66 -9.11 22.04
CA SER A 131 32.31 -9.28 20.74
C SER A 131 33.81 -9.25 20.98
N CYS A 132 34.47 -10.38 20.83
CA CYS A 132 35.94 -10.49 20.87
C CYS A 132 36.44 -10.65 19.44
N ASN A 133 37.46 -9.88 19.04
CA ASN A 133 37.91 -9.81 17.65
C ASN A 133 39.15 -10.68 17.38
N TYR A 134 39.86 -11.11 18.43
CA TYR A 134 41.11 -11.85 18.31
C TYR A 134 41.40 -12.68 19.57
N MET A 135 41.74 -13.95 19.42
CA MET A 135 42.02 -14.86 20.53
C MET A 135 43.07 -15.92 20.15
N GLY A 136 44.35 -15.55 20.24
CA GLY A 136 45.49 -16.41 19.92
C GLY A 136 45.61 -16.78 18.44
N SER A 137 46.22 -17.93 18.13
CA SER A 137 46.39 -18.41 16.75
C SER A 137 46.54 -19.93 16.65
N PHE A 138 46.42 -20.46 15.42
CA PHE A 138 46.72 -21.86 15.09
C PHE A 138 48.10 -22.35 15.57
N LYS A 139 49.10 -21.48 15.67
CA LYS A 139 50.44 -21.84 16.16
C LYS A 139 50.57 -21.73 17.68
N HIS A 140 49.75 -20.88 18.29
CA HIS A 140 49.89 -20.44 19.68
C HIS A 140 48.50 -20.30 20.34
N PRO A 141 47.85 -21.44 20.65
CA PRO A 141 46.49 -21.48 21.18
C PRO A 141 46.42 -20.94 22.60
N VAL A 142 45.34 -20.25 22.95
CA VAL A 142 45.22 -19.54 24.24
C VAL A 142 45.25 -20.47 25.45
N PHE A 143 44.59 -21.63 25.36
CA PHE A 143 44.40 -22.58 26.46
C PHE A 143 45.17 -23.90 26.29
N GLU A 144 46.25 -23.91 25.49
CA GLU A 144 47.02 -25.15 25.25
C GLU A 144 47.58 -25.74 26.57
N ASN A 145 47.46 -27.06 26.72
CA ASN A 145 47.85 -27.82 27.92
C ASN A 145 47.11 -27.43 29.22
N THR A 146 45.91 -26.84 29.13
CA THR A 146 44.99 -26.72 30.27
C THR A 146 44.19 -28.02 30.44
N ASN A 147 44.64 -28.87 31.35
CA ASN A 147 44.27 -30.29 31.36
C ASN A 147 43.10 -30.67 32.29
N LYS A 148 42.45 -29.69 32.94
CA LYS A 148 41.33 -29.91 33.89
C LYS A 148 39.99 -29.29 33.48
N VAL A 149 39.95 -28.27 32.62
CA VAL A 149 38.67 -27.61 32.26
C VAL A 149 37.77 -28.58 31.50
N THR A 150 36.69 -29.04 32.13
CA THR A 150 35.67 -29.89 31.52
C THR A 150 34.44 -29.10 31.06
N THR A 151 34.21 -27.92 31.63
CA THR A 151 33.06 -27.07 31.34
C THR A 151 33.54 -25.65 31.01
N LEU A 152 33.22 -25.20 29.80
CA LEU A 152 33.43 -23.82 29.35
C LEU A 152 32.10 -23.10 29.45
N ILE A 153 32.03 -22.06 30.29
CA ILE A 153 30.83 -21.23 30.45
C ILE A 153 30.91 -20.09 29.44
N ILE A 154 29.94 -20.00 28.53
CA ILE A 154 29.80 -18.88 27.59
C ILE A 154 28.63 -18.02 28.07
N GLY A 155 28.87 -16.73 28.32
CA GLY A 155 27.87 -15.85 28.93
C GLY A 155 26.72 -15.47 27.98
N ASP A 156 25.52 -15.28 28.53
CA ASP A 156 24.22 -14.99 27.85
C ASP A 156 24.18 -13.78 26.88
N LYS A 157 25.30 -13.06 26.74
CA LYS A 157 25.46 -11.87 25.89
C LYS A 157 26.64 -11.97 24.93
N VAL A 158 27.21 -13.15 24.74
CA VAL A 158 28.26 -13.36 23.73
C VAL A 158 27.60 -13.41 22.35
N GLU A 159 27.99 -12.47 21.50
CA GLU A 159 27.52 -12.33 20.11
C GLU A 159 28.48 -12.98 19.11
N SER A 160 29.78 -13.05 19.42
CA SER A 160 30.78 -13.65 18.52
C SER A 160 31.91 -14.38 19.26
N ILE A 161 32.21 -15.60 18.83
CA ILE A 161 33.42 -16.35 19.23
C ILE A 161 34.45 -16.24 18.09
N PRO A 162 35.63 -15.62 18.30
CA PRO A 162 36.60 -15.39 17.23
C PRO A 162 37.34 -16.66 16.78
N ASP A 163 38.06 -16.54 15.67
CA ASP A 163 38.96 -17.56 15.13
C ASP A 163 39.92 -18.10 16.22
N TYR A 164 40.12 -19.41 16.23
CA TYR A 164 41.00 -20.17 17.13
C TYR A 164 40.74 -20.04 18.65
N ALA A 165 39.64 -19.40 19.09
CA ALA A 165 39.38 -19.06 20.50
C ALA A 165 39.59 -20.21 21.51
N PHE A 166 39.13 -21.40 21.17
CA PHE A 166 39.24 -22.64 21.96
C PHE A 166 39.92 -23.75 21.15
N TYR A 167 40.78 -23.37 20.20
CA TYR A 167 41.61 -24.31 19.43
C TYR A 167 42.48 -25.16 20.36
N HIS A 168 42.46 -26.48 20.19
CA HIS A 168 43.11 -27.44 21.09
C HIS A 168 42.69 -27.33 22.57
N PHE A 169 41.46 -26.86 22.88
CA PHE A 169 40.93 -26.88 24.25
C PHE A 169 40.42 -28.28 24.63
N THR A 170 41.34 -29.27 24.60
CA THR A 170 41.03 -30.69 24.40
C THR A 170 40.08 -31.33 25.43
N LYS A 171 39.90 -30.74 26.61
CA LYS A 171 39.19 -31.36 27.75
C LYS A 171 37.75 -30.92 27.95
N ILE A 172 37.27 -29.90 27.23
CA ILE A 172 35.88 -29.48 27.33
C ILE A 172 34.95 -30.62 26.87
N HIS A 173 33.90 -30.85 27.64
CA HIS A 173 32.92 -31.91 27.42
C HIS A 173 31.59 -31.38 26.88
N ASP A 174 31.13 -30.28 27.45
CA ASP A 174 29.81 -29.71 27.21
C ASP A 174 29.99 -28.18 27.10
N VAL A 175 29.33 -27.58 26.10
CA VAL A 175 29.41 -26.15 25.79
C VAL A 175 28.00 -25.68 25.42
N ASP A 176 27.40 -24.87 26.30
CA ASP A 176 26.12 -24.25 26.05
C ASP A 176 26.33 -22.93 25.29
N PHE A 177 25.87 -22.88 24.04
CA PHE A 177 25.92 -21.66 23.23
C PHE A 177 24.72 -20.76 23.52
N PRO A 178 24.92 -19.47 23.86
CA PRO A 178 23.84 -18.59 24.23
C PRO A 178 23.00 -18.19 23.01
N ASN A 179 21.71 -17.92 23.23
CA ASN A 179 20.80 -17.48 22.16
C ASN A 179 21.18 -16.12 21.52
N SER A 180 22.13 -15.39 22.10
CA SER A 180 22.73 -14.17 21.53
C SER A 180 23.80 -14.43 20.46
N LEU A 181 24.27 -15.67 20.29
CA LEU A 181 25.46 -15.96 19.48
C LEU A 181 25.16 -15.86 17.97
N ILE A 182 25.77 -14.86 17.33
CA ILE A 182 25.62 -14.52 15.90
C ILE A 182 26.67 -15.24 15.05
N SER A 183 27.89 -15.45 15.55
CA SER A 183 28.97 -16.09 14.79
C SER A 183 29.95 -16.95 15.61
N ILE A 184 30.46 -18.00 14.96
CA ILE A 184 31.56 -18.85 15.45
C ILE A 184 32.69 -18.82 14.41
N GLY A 185 33.90 -18.44 14.82
CA GLY A 185 35.05 -18.25 13.97
C GLY A 185 35.71 -19.52 13.43
N LYS A 186 36.71 -19.33 12.55
CA LYS A 186 37.49 -20.40 11.94
C LYS A 186 38.26 -21.20 12.98
N SER A 187 38.16 -22.53 12.92
CA SER A 187 38.80 -23.47 13.86
C SER A 187 38.55 -23.13 15.36
N ALA A 188 37.46 -22.42 15.69
CA ALA A 188 37.23 -21.90 17.04
C ALA A 188 37.16 -22.99 18.12
N PHE A 189 36.71 -24.19 17.78
CA PHE A 189 36.67 -25.39 18.64
C PHE A 189 37.41 -26.59 18.01
N ASP A 190 38.27 -26.37 17.00
CA ASP A 190 39.01 -27.46 16.36
C ASP A 190 39.89 -28.18 17.40
N SER A 191 39.82 -29.52 17.38
CA SER A 191 40.50 -30.43 18.28
C SER A 191 40.02 -30.40 19.74
N CYS A 192 38.77 -30.01 19.97
CA CYS A 192 38.06 -30.26 21.24
C CYS A 192 37.59 -31.74 21.33
N TYR A 193 38.54 -32.67 21.44
CA TYR A 193 38.31 -34.12 21.29
C TYR A 193 37.26 -34.75 22.23
N TYR A 194 36.92 -34.09 23.35
CA TYR A 194 36.03 -34.64 24.40
C TYR A 194 34.61 -34.01 24.39
N LEU A 195 34.36 -33.04 23.51
CA LEU A 195 33.07 -32.36 23.33
C LEU A 195 32.00 -33.35 22.86
N LYS A 196 30.91 -33.53 23.62
CA LYS A 196 29.94 -34.63 23.44
C LYS A 196 28.79 -34.30 22.47
N SER A 197 28.27 -33.08 22.56
CA SER A 197 27.07 -32.61 21.87
C SER A 197 27.09 -31.08 21.80
N ILE A 198 26.50 -30.50 20.75
CA ILE A 198 26.32 -29.05 20.62
C ILE A 198 24.89 -28.70 20.18
N THR A 199 24.41 -27.56 20.66
CA THR A 199 23.17 -26.92 20.19
C THR A 199 23.52 -25.57 19.57
N LEU A 200 23.36 -25.45 18.26
CA LEU A 200 23.65 -24.23 17.50
C LEU A 200 22.39 -23.33 17.51
N PRO A 201 22.45 -22.13 18.12
CA PRO A 201 21.27 -21.33 18.45
C PRO A 201 20.62 -20.63 17.24
N ASN A 202 19.37 -20.21 17.40
CA ASN A 202 18.54 -19.63 16.32
C ASN A 202 19.16 -18.38 15.68
N ALA A 203 19.77 -17.50 16.48
CA ALA A 203 20.37 -16.23 16.04
C ALA A 203 21.71 -16.37 15.31
N LEU A 204 22.28 -17.58 15.26
CA LEU A 204 23.54 -17.85 14.57
C LEU A 204 23.37 -17.61 13.07
N THR A 205 24.34 -16.94 12.44
CA THR A 205 24.31 -16.58 11.00
C THR A 205 25.48 -17.17 10.21
N SER A 206 26.59 -17.47 10.90
CA SER A 206 27.85 -17.90 10.29
C SER A 206 28.64 -18.83 11.20
N ILE A 207 29.18 -19.90 10.60
CA ILE A 207 30.17 -20.79 11.22
C ILE A 207 31.39 -20.88 10.31
N GLY A 208 32.57 -20.61 10.86
CA GLY A 208 33.85 -20.59 10.16
C GLY A 208 34.32 -21.96 9.67
N ASP A 209 35.15 -21.94 8.61
CA ASP A 209 36.02 -23.05 8.20
C ASP A 209 36.51 -23.88 9.40
N ASN A 210 36.35 -25.21 9.35
CA ASN A 210 36.86 -26.14 10.37
C ASN A 210 36.41 -25.86 11.82
N ALA A 211 35.36 -25.06 12.09
CA ALA A 211 35.06 -24.56 13.44
C ALA A 211 34.94 -25.66 14.53
N PHE A 212 34.43 -26.85 14.20
CA PHE A 212 34.34 -28.01 15.10
C PHE A 212 35.17 -29.21 14.61
N ARG A 213 36.15 -28.98 13.73
CA ARG A 213 36.98 -30.06 13.17
C ARG A 213 37.67 -30.87 14.27
N ASN A 214 37.88 -32.17 14.03
CA ASN A 214 38.48 -33.09 14.99
C ASN A 214 37.76 -33.16 16.35
N CYS A 215 36.51 -32.70 16.49
CA CYS A 215 35.68 -32.96 17.67
C CYS A 215 35.24 -34.43 17.69
N SER A 216 36.20 -35.36 17.82
CA SER A 216 35.99 -36.80 17.70
C SER A 216 35.18 -37.40 18.85
N GLY A 217 34.86 -36.63 19.89
CA GLY A 217 33.89 -36.97 20.93
C GLY A 217 32.44 -36.71 20.54
N LEU A 218 32.20 -35.86 19.53
CA LEU A 218 30.90 -35.27 19.21
C LEU A 218 29.96 -36.33 18.63
N ARG A 219 28.83 -36.57 19.30
CA ARG A 219 27.86 -37.63 18.95
C ARG A 219 26.61 -37.11 18.25
N SER A 220 26.28 -35.85 18.52
CA SER A 220 25.07 -35.21 18.03
C SER A 220 25.24 -33.71 17.87
N VAL A 221 24.54 -33.18 16.86
CA VAL A 221 24.40 -31.75 16.60
C VAL A 221 22.91 -31.44 16.60
N ILE A 222 22.50 -30.39 17.32
CA ILE A 222 21.21 -29.74 17.15
C ILE A 222 21.47 -28.44 16.40
N PHE A 223 20.83 -28.25 15.25
CA PHE A 223 20.95 -27.08 14.40
C PHE A 223 19.62 -26.35 14.38
N ASN A 224 19.50 -25.24 15.12
CA ASN A 224 18.30 -24.41 15.19
C ASN A 224 18.45 -23.06 14.45
N SER A 225 19.62 -22.79 13.89
CA SER A 225 19.94 -21.53 13.21
C SER A 225 18.99 -21.28 12.02
N GLU A 226 18.13 -20.29 12.18
CA GLU A 226 17.09 -19.91 11.20
C GLU A 226 17.71 -19.27 9.95
N ASN A 227 18.73 -18.44 10.17
CA ASN A 227 19.32 -17.51 9.22
C ASN A 227 20.81 -17.80 8.94
N CYS A 228 21.24 -19.06 9.03
CA CYS A 228 22.60 -19.45 8.65
C CYS A 228 22.82 -19.21 7.15
N ASN A 229 23.83 -18.43 6.80
CA ASN A 229 24.20 -18.12 5.42
C ASN A 229 25.59 -18.67 5.03
N TYR A 230 26.45 -18.95 6.00
CA TYR A 230 27.80 -19.51 5.79
C TYR A 230 28.12 -20.60 6.85
N PHE A 231 28.70 -21.71 6.41
CA PHE A 231 28.94 -22.90 7.24
C PHE A 231 30.20 -23.64 6.75
N GLY A 232 31.36 -22.98 6.89
CA GLY A 232 32.63 -23.43 6.31
C GLY A 232 32.65 -23.45 4.78
N SER A 233 33.59 -24.21 4.20
CA SER A 233 33.84 -24.23 2.75
C SER A 233 34.15 -25.63 2.22
N ASP A 234 34.21 -25.76 0.89
CA ASP A 234 34.54 -27.00 0.16
C ASP A 234 35.87 -27.64 0.61
N LYS A 235 36.81 -26.82 1.10
CA LYS A 235 38.17 -27.18 1.52
C LYS A 235 38.36 -27.24 3.04
N ALA A 236 37.35 -26.86 3.82
CA ALA A 236 37.47 -26.71 5.27
C ALA A 236 36.10 -26.90 5.95
N LEU A 237 35.69 -28.17 6.06
CA LEU A 237 34.38 -28.57 6.54
C LEU A 237 34.27 -28.36 8.05
N VAL A 238 33.18 -27.74 8.51
CA VAL A 238 32.96 -27.43 9.94
C VAL A 238 33.09 -28.66 10.84
N PHE A 239 32.65 -29.83 10.36
CA PHE A 239 32.68 -31.11 11.09
C PHE A 239 33.68 -32.13 10.52
N GLU A 240 34.75 -31.69 9.85
CA GLU A 240 35.84 -32.59 9.41
C GLU A 240 36.33 -33.46 10.58
N SER A 241 36.57 -34.75 10.33
CA SER A 241 36.99 -35.76 11.33
C SER A 241 36.04 -35.97 12.54
N CYS A 242 34.77 -35.53 12.49
CA CYS A 242 33.80 -35.72 13.57
C CYS A 242 33.10 -37.09 13.49
N GLU A 243 33.89 -38.16 13.47
CA GLU A 243 33.45 -39.53 13.14
C GLU A 243 32.36 -40.13 14.06
N LYS A 244 32.16 -39.59 15.27
CA LYS A 244 31.16 -40.11 16.22
C LYS A 244 29.77 -39.50 16.05
N ILE A 245 29.59 -38.49 15.20
CA ILE A 245 28.26 -37.90 14.96
C ILE A 245 27.39 -38.94 14.27
N THR A 246 26.38 -39.42 15.00
CA THR A 246 25.48 -40.50 14.55
C THR A 246 24.05 -40.04 14.37
N PHE A 247 23.66 -38.91 14.97
CA PHE A 247 22.41 -38.23 14.65
C PHE A 247 22.51 -36.71 14.62
N LEU A 248 21.62 -36.10 13.84
CA LEU A 248 21.44 -34.66 13.66
C LEU A 248 19.99 -34.31 13.96
N ILE A 249 19.74 -33.18 14.61
CA ILE A 249 18.40 -32.61 14.78
C ILE A 249 18.36 -31.25 14.07
N ILE A 250 17.38 -31.06 13.19
CA ILE A 250 17.07 -29.77 12.58
C ILE A 250 15.91 -29.14 13.36
N GLY A 251 16.11 -27.96 13.94
CA GLY A 251 15.13 -27.21 14.73
C GLY A 251 13.93 -26.75 13.89
N ASN A 252 12.80 -26.48 14.56
CA ASN A 252 11.51 -26.18 13.91
C ASN A 252 11.59 -25.05 12.89
N ASP A 253 12.35 -24.01 13.22
CA ASP A 253 12.34 -22.71 12.54
C ASP A 253 13.41 -22.60 11.45
N VAL A 254 14.19 -23.66 11.21
CA VAL A 254 15.27 -23.66 10.20
C VAL A 254 14.69 -23.54 8.80
N THR A 255 14.94 -22.43 8.11
CA THR A 255 14.45 -22.19 6.74
C THR A 255 15.49 -22.50 5.65
N ASN A 256 16.78 -22.49 6.00
CA ASN A 256 17.91 -22.65 5.08
C ASN A 256 19.01 -23.53 5.68
N ILE A 257 19.65 -24.36 4.85
CA ILE A 257 20.87 -25.11 5.20
C ILE A 257 21.95 -24.77 4.16
N PRO A 258 23.01 -24.03 4.53
CA PRO A 258 24.12 -23.68 3.63
C PRO A 258 24.81 -24.89 3.01
N SER A 259 25.55 -24.65 1.93
CA SER A 259 26.44 -25.65 1.32
C SER A 259 27.43 -26.19 2.37
N TYR A 260 27.81 -27.45 2.22
CA TYR A 260 28.82 -28.15 3.03
C TYR A 260 28.45 -28.38 4.52
N SER A 261 27.32 -27.87 5.01
CA SER A 261 26.97 -27.86 6.46
C SER A 261 27.16 -29.20 7.19
N PHE A 262 26.81 -30.32 6.55
CA PHE A 262 26.93 -31.67 7.11
C PHE A 262 27.71 -32.61 6.17
N LYS A 263 28.50 -32.05 5.25
CA LYS A 263 29.50 -32.77 4.47
C LYS A 263 30.65 -33.20 5.39
N GLY A 264 31.22 -34.38 5.14
CA GLY A 264 32.32 -34.91 5.96
C GLY A 264 31.88 -35.63 7.25
N ILE A 265 30.59 -35.94 7.40
CA ILE A 265 30.03 -36.71 8.53
C ILE A 265 29.62 -38.13 8.08
N PRO A 266 30.57 -39.03 7.71
CA PRO A 266 30.25 -40.29 7.03
C PRO A 266 29.41 -41.27 7.86
N ASN A 267 29.45 -41.14 9.20
CA ASN A 267 28.77 -42.04 10.13
C ASN A 267 27.37 -41.56 10.55
N LEU A 268 26.81 -40.52 9.92
CA LEU A 268 25.48 -40.00 10.25
C LEU A 268 24.37 -41.00 9.90
N LYS A 269 23.74 -41.60 10.92
CA LYS A 269 22.74 -42.67 10.78
C LYS A 269 21.31 -42.16 10.73
N SER A 270 21.02 -41.01 11.33
CA SER A 270 19.65 -40.46 11.38
C SER A 270 19.64 -38.94 11.41
N ILE A 271 18.65 -38.33 10.75
CA ILE A 271 18.36 -36.90 10.80
C ILE A 271 16.92 -36.74 11.30
N TYR A 272 16.73 -36.06 12.41
CA TYR A 272 15.42 -35.72 12.95
C TYR A 272 15.00 -34.35 12.42
N LEU A 273 13.87 -34.34 11.72
CA LEU A 273 13.37 -33.19 10.98
C LEU A 273 12.13 -32.63 11.70
N ASN A 274 12.27 -31.42 12.23
CA ASN A 274 11.21 -30.70 12.92
C ASN A 274 10.49 -29.62 12.09
N PRO A 275 11.10 -28.96 11.08
CA PRO A 275 10.39 -28.05 10.20
C PRO A 275 9.22 -28.73 9.49
N ILE A 276 8.05 -28.08 9.50
CA ILE A 276 6.83 -28.56 8.81
C ILE A 276 7.07 -28.57 7.29
N LYS A 277 7.75 -27.55 6.75
CA LYS A 277 8.20 -27.48 5.36
C LYS A 277 9.71 -27.73 5.28
N PRO A 278 10.23 -28.44 4.27
CA PRO A 278 11.66 -28.71 4.14
C PRO A 278 12.49 -27.43 4.06
N PRO A 279 13.58 -27.31 4.85
CA PRO A 279 14.53 -26.22 4.70
C PRO A 279 15.12 -26.21 3.30
N LYS A 280 15.39 -25.02 2.74
CA LYS A 280 16.15 -24.86 1.50
C LYS A 280 17.58 -25.36 1.74
N SER A 281 17.86 -26.59 1.31
CA SER A 281 19.21 -27.16 1.33
C SER A 281 19.95 -26.79 0.04
N GLN A 282 21.20 -26.37 0.15
CA GLN A 282 22.07 -26.18 -1.01
C GLN A 282 22.65 -27.53 -1.49
N SER A 283 23.19 -27.56 -2.71
CA SER A 283 23.52 -28.81 -3.44
C SER A 283 24.47 -29.76 -2.71
N SER A 284 25.41 -29.21 -1.95
CA SER A 284 26.46 -29.93 -1.21
C SER A 284 26.28 -29.93 0.32
N SER A 285 25.13 -29.50 0.87
CA SER A 285 24.88 -29.48 2.33
C SER A 285 25.03 -30.87 2.98
N PHE A 286 24.71 -31.93 2.24
CA PHE A 286 24.69 -33.32 2.70
C PHE A 286 25.57 -34.23 1.81
N GLU A 287 26.60 -33.66 1.17
CA GLU A 287 27.46 -34.39 0.23
C GLU A 287 28.27 -35.50 0.93
N GLY A 288 28.33 -36.68 0.31
CA GLY A 288 29.01 -37.85 0.87
C GLY A 288 28.20 -38.65 1.91
N LEU A 289 27.00 -38.21 2.29
CA LEU A 289 26.12 -39.01 3.14
C LEU A 289 25.47 -40.18 2.40
N SER A 290 25.12 -41.23 3.15
CA SER A 290 24.43 -42.39 2.61
C SER A 290 22.96 -42.07 2.31
N LYS A 291 22.46 -42.53 1.15
CA LYS A 291 21.01 -42.46 0.83
C LYS A 291 20.15 -43.24 1.83
N MET A 292 20.75 -44.19 2.56
CA MET A 292 20.11 -44.98 3.62
C MET A 292 20.14 -44.31 5.00
N THR A 293 20.73 -43.12 5.16
CA THR A 293 20.62 -42.32 6.39
C THR A 293 19.14 -42.04 6.67
N LEU A 294 18.69 -42.35 7.89
CA LEU A 294 17.27 -42.35 8.24
C LEU A 294 16.72 -40.93 8.44
N LEU A 295 15.87 -40.46 7.53
CA LEU A 295 15.10 -39.23 7.73
C LEU A 295 13.89 -39.52 8.63
N SER A 296 13.88 -38.94 9.83
CA SER A 296 12.78 -39.02 10.78
C SER A 296 11.90 -37.78 10.63
N VAL A 297 10.78 -37.93 9.92
CA VAL A 297 9.94 -36.84 9.38
C VAL A 297 8.53 -36.92 9.98
N SER A 298 7.85 -35.78 10.11
CA SER A 298 6.45 -35.72 10.53
C SER A 298 5.51 -36.31 9.47
N CYS A 299 4.32 -36.82 9.84
CA CYS A 299 3.33 -37.27 8.86
C CYS A 299 2.98 -36.17 7.83
N ILE A 300 2.75 -34.95 8.33
CA ILE A 300 2.30 -33.78 7.56
C ILE A 300 3.33 -33.27 6.55
N SER A 301 4.60 -33.60 6.74
CA SER A 301 5.74 -33.09 5.95
C SER A 301 6.28 -34.10 4.95
N LEU A 302 5.80 -35.35 4.98
CA LEU A 302 6.47 -36.48 4.33
C LEU A 302 6.63 -36.30 2.81
N GLU A 303 5.56 -35.88 2.12
CA GLU A 303 5.60 -35.70 0.66
C GLU A 303 6.38 -34.45 0.24
N ASP A 304 6.35 -33.38 1.03
CA ASP A 304 7.21 -32.21 0.82
C ASP A 304 8.70 -32.62 0.89
N TYR A 305 9.12 -33.40 1.90
CA TYR A 305 10.52 -33.86 2.00
C TYR A 305 10.92 -34.87 0.91
N LYS A 306 9.98 -35.63 0.35
CA LYS A 306 10.22 -36.52 -0.79
C LYS A 306 10.35 -35.78 -2.13
N THR A 307 9.67 -34.64 -2.28
CA THR A 307 9.65 -33.85 -3.52
C THR A 307 10.71 -32.76 -3.54
N SER A 308 11.05 -32.20 -2.37
CA SER A 308 12.03 -31.11 -2.21
C SER A 308 13.45 -31.51 -2.60
N ASP A 309 14.13 -30.60 -3.30
CA ASP A 309 15.51 -30.76 -3.72
C ASP A 309 16.48 -31.05 -2.56
N ASN A 310 17.46 -31.91 -2.84
CA ASN A 310 18.44 -32.46 -1.90
C ASN A 310 17.86 -33.38 -0.82
N TRP A 311 16.65 -33.15 -0.32
CA TRP A 311 15.95 -34.07 0.59
C TRP A 311 15.46 -35.33 -0.14
N ASN A 312 15.00 -35.17 -1.38
CA ASN A 312 14.65 -36.25 -2.32
C ASN A 312 15.81 -37.23 -2.65
N LYS A 313 17.05 -36.93 -2.24
CA LYS A 313 18.22 -37.82 -2.40
C LYS A 313 18.24 -38.98 -1.39
N PHE A 314 17.57 -38.84 -0.25
CA PHE A 314 17.45 -39.87 0.78
C PHE A 314 16.28 -40.80 0.48
N THR A 315 16.45 -42.10 0.74
CA THR A 315 15.45 -43.14 0.41
C THR A 315 14.89 -43.86 1.64
N ASN A 316 15.41 -43.57 2.83
CA ASN A 316 15.03 -44.22 4.08
C ASN A 316 14.28 -43.25 5.00
N TYR A 317 12.95 -43.36 5.06
CA TYR A 317 12.08 -42.47 5.83
C TYR A 317 11.41 -43.22 6.99
N ARG A 318 11.45 -42.62 8.19
CA ARG A 318 10.60 -42.99 9.34
C ARG A 318 9.61 -41.88 9.60
N VAL A 319 8.33 -42.19 9.44
CA VAL A 319 7.25 -41.30 9.85
C VAL A 319 7.17 -41.29 11.38
N ILE A 320 7.08 -40.10 11.97
CA ILE A 320 6.86 -39.87 13.39
C ILE A 320 5.59 -39.03 13.54
N LYS A 321 4.63 -39.52 14.34
CA LYS A 321 3.46 -38.74 14.73
C LYS A 321 3.89 -37.61 15.67
N LYS A 322 3.55 -36.38 15.33
CA LYS A 322 3.79 -35.18 16.14
C LYS A 322 2.48 -34.42 16.41
N THR A 323 2.55 -33.52 17.40
CA THR A 323 1.58 -32.43 17.54
C THR A 323 2.30 -31.13 17.17
N HIS A 324 1.75 -30.40 16.21
CA HIS A 324 2.26 -29.09 15.78
C HIS A 324 1.39 -27.99 16.37
N THR A 325 1.99 -26.89 16.84
CA THR A 325 1.24 -25.70 17.25
C THR A 325 1.51 -24.59 16.23
N ILE A 326 0.45 -24.07 15.61
CA ILE A 326 0.54 -23.07 14.54
C ILE A 326 -0.20 -21.83 15.02
N ASN A 327 0.53 -20.72 15.16
CA ASN A 327 -0.03 -19.42 15.52
C ASN A 327 -0.08 -18.56 14.26
N THR A 328 -1.27 -18.13 13.85
CA THR A 328 -1.44 -17.37 12.60
C THR A 328 -2.60 -16.38 12.66
N SER A 329 -2.76 -15.59 11.59
CA SER A 329 -3.78 -14.56 11.49
C SER A 329 -4.33 -14.46 10.06
N ILE A 330 -5.65 -14.32 9.95
CA ILE A 330 -6.34 -13.92 8.71
C ILE A 330 -6.96 -12.52 8.89
N CYS A 331 -7.31 -11.85 7.81
CA CYS A 331 -8.07 -10.61 7.85
C CYS A 331 -9.58 -10.89 8.02
N GLN A 332 -10.30 -9.93 8.58
CA GLN A 332 -11.75 -10.02 8.79
C GLN A 332 -12.49 -10.20 7.45
N GLY A 333 -13.15 -11.36 7.28
CA GLY A 333 -13.84 -11.74 6.04
C GLY A 333 -13.04 -12.67 5.10
N GLU A 334 -11.79 -13.00 5.46
CA GLU A 334 -11.03 -14.07 4.82
C GLU A 334 -11.31 -15.44 5.48
N PHE A 335 -10.72 -16.50 4.91
CA PHE A 335 -10.75 -17.85 5.45
C PHE A 335 -9.34 -18.43 5.51
N TYR A 336 -9.00 -19.09 6.61
CA TYR A 336 -7.85 -19.99 6.70
C TYR A 336 -8.17 -21.31 6.00
N LYS A 337 -7.30 -21.78 5.08
CA LYS A 337 -7.59 -22.91 4.17
C LYS A 337 -6.51 -24.02 4.11
N ASP A 338 -5.51 -24.00 4.99
CA ASP A 338 -4.53 -25.09 5.06
C ASP A 338 -5.12 -26.34 5.73
N TYR A 339 -4.41 -27.47 5.60
CA TYR A 339 -4.67 -28.72 6.34
C TYR A 339 -6.07 -29.32 6.17
N GLY A 340 -6.80 -28.92 5.12
CA GLY A 340 -8.12 -29.46 4.79
C GLY A 340 -9.27 -28.93 5.66
N VAL A 341 -9.05 -27.82 6.36
CA VAL A 341 -10.12 -27.07 7.06
C VAL A 341 -10.38 -25.74 6.35
N GLU A 342 -11.58 -25.19 6.54
CA GLU A 342 -11.93 -23.83 6.13
C GLU A 342 -12.50 -23.09 7.34
N ILE A 343 -11.81 -22.06 7.82
CA ILE A 343 -12.10 -21.39 9.11
C ILE A 343 -12.02 -19.87 8.96
N ASP A 344 -13.09 -19.17 9.32
CA ASP A 344 -13.27 -17.71 9.29
C ASP A 344 -13.16 -17.04 10.68
N SER A 345 -13.14 -17.85 11.73
CA SER A 345 -13.39 -17.46 13.12
C SER A 345 -12.10 -17.53 13.96
N ALA A 346 -11.98 -16.64 14.96
CA ALA A 346 -10.82 -16.65 15.86
C ALA A 346 -11.00 -17.71 16.96
N GLY A 347 -9.94 -18.48 17.25
CA GLY A 347 -9.98 -19.54 18.26
C GLY A 347 -8.80 -20.50 18.20
N THR A 348 -8.85 -21.52 19.07
CA THR A 348 -7.92 -22.65 19.07
C THR A 348 -8.63 -23.89 18.55
N TYR A 349 -8.12 -24.45 17.45
CA TYR A 349 -8.72 -25.57 16.74
C TYR A 349 -7.79 -26.79 16.81
N HIS A 350 -8.36 -27.96 17.17
CA HIS A 350 -7.66 -29.24 17.19
C HIS A 350 -7.99 -30.03 15.93
N ILE A 351 -7.06 -30.04 14.98
CA ILE A 351 -7.21 -30.65 13.65
C ILE A 351 -6.37 -31.92 13.61
N ILE A 352 -6.90 -33.00 13.04
CA ILE A 352 -6.10 -34.20 12.70
C ILE A 352 -5.83 -34.14 11.20
N HIS A 353 -4.55 -34.14 10.81
CA HIS A 353 -4.16 -34.06 9.41
C HIS A 353 -3.10 -35.12 9.10
N THR A 354 -3.34 -35.95 8.07
CA THR A 354 -2.62 -37.21 7.81
C THR A 354 -2.61 -38.13 9.04
N CYS A 355 -1.49 -38.25 9.76
CA CYS A 355 -1.40 -38.92 11.06
C CYS A 355 -0.81 -38.06 12.19
N ASP A 356 -0.70 -36.75 11.96
CA ASP A 356 -0.30 -35.75 12.95
C ASP A 356 -1.52 -35.00 13.53
N SER A 357 -1.33 -34.41 14.70
CA SER A 357 -2.26 -33.44 15.28
C SER A 357 -1.75 -32.01 15.03
N VAL A 358 -2.66 -31.08 14.75
CA VAL A 358 -2.37 -29.65 14.60
C VAL A 358 -3.24 -28.86 15.58
N ILE A 359 -2.61 -28.06 16.42
CA ILE A 359 -3.23 -27.06 17.29
C ILE A 359 -3.09 -25.72 16.60
N LEU A 360 -4.13 -25.30 15.89
CA LEU A 360 -4.18 -24.04 15.18
C LEU A 360 -4.74 -22.95 16.11
N ASN A 361 -3.91 -21.99 16.49
CA ASN A 361 -4.32 -20.76 17.15
C ASN A 361 -4.51 -19.68 16.07
N LEU A 362 -5.76 -19.47 15.68
CA LEU A 362 -6.16 -18.52 14.63
C LEU A 362 -6.65 -17.21 15.24
N SER A 363 -6.11 -16.10 14.75
CA SER A 363 -6.54 -14.74 15.11
C SER A 363 -7.12 -14.00 13.91
N ILE A 364 -8.07 -13.10 14.15
CA ILE A 364 -8.61 -12.21 13.11
C ILE A 364 -8.01 -10.82 13.29
N LYS A 365 -7.44 -10.28 12.21
CA LYS A 365 -7.04 -8.88 12.11
C LYS A 365 -8.22 -8.05 11.58
N PRO A 366 -8.72 -7.04 12.33
CA PRO A 366 -9.83 -6.21 11.87
C PRO A 366 -9.41 -5.30 10.71
N ILE A 367 -10.36 -4.98 9.85
CA ILE A 367 -10.19 -3.98 8.79
C ILE A 367 -10.04 -2.59 9.41
N SER A 368 -9.06 -1.81 8.95
CA SER A 368 -8.79 -0.48 9.52
C SER A 368 -9.62 0.60 8.83
N THR A 369 -10.58 1.19 9.55
CA THR A 369 -11.45 2.27 9.04
C THR A 369 -10.94 3.65 9.46
N LYS A 370 -10.93 4.63 8.54
CA LYS A 370 -10.64 6.04 8.83
C LYS A 370 -11.69 6.96 8.22
N SER A 371 -12.36 7.73 9.08
CA SER A 371 -13.28 8.81 8.65
C SER A 371 -12.52 10.13 8.43
N LEU A 372 -13.00 10.93 7.49
CA LEU A 372 -12.50 12.26 7.12
C LEU A 372 -13.69 13.19 6.82
N GLU A 373 -13.52 14.48 7.06
CA GLU A 373 -14.48 15.53 6.71
C GLU A 373 -13.76 16.64 5.97
N ASP A 374 -14.35 17.16 4.89
CA ASP A 374 -13.77 18.24 4.06
C ASP A 374 -14.88 19.04 3.34
N SER A 375 -14.54 20.15 2.70
CA SER A 375 -15.51 20.95 1.93
C SER A 375 -14.92 21.65 0.71
N ILE A 376 -15.74 21.75 -0.35
CA ILE A 376 -15.35 22.28 -1.68
C ILE A 376 -16.51 23.08 -2.30
N CYS A 377 -16.29 23.82 -3.38
CA CYS A 377 -17.35 24.49 -4.13
C CYS A 377 -17.94 23.59 -5.24
N GLN A 378 -19.21 23.83 -5.56
CA GLN A 378 -19.96 23.01 -6.51
C GLN A 378 -19.36 23.08 -7.92
N GLY A 379 -19.06 21.91 -8.50
CA GLY A 379 -18.48 21.76 -9.84
C GLY A 379 -16.94 21.82 -9.89
N GLU A 380 -16.26 21.98 -8.75
CA GLU A 380 -14.79 21.86 -8.68
C GLU A 380 -14.35 20.38 -8.57
N THR A 381 -13.09 20.09 -8.91
CA THR A 381 -12.50 18.75 -8.80
C THR A 381 -11.87 18.53 -7.42
N TYR A 382 -12.41 17.59 -6.64
CA TYR A 382 -11.84 17.15 -5.38
C TYR A 382 -10.75 16.09 -5.62
N SER A 383 -9.52 16.36 -5.18
CA SER A 383 -8.33 15.53 -5.46
C SER A 383 -7.52 15.10 -4.23
N ASN A 384 -8.07 15.31 -3.01
CA ASN A 384 -7.39 14.99 -1.75
C ASN A 384 -7.61 13.53 -1.30
N PHE A 385 -6.72 13.06 -0.42
CA PHE A 385 -6.78 11.76 0.30
C PHE A 385 -6.91 10.47 -0.54
N GLY A 386 -6.71 10.54 -1.86
CA GLY A 386 -6.83 9.39 -2.77
C GLY A 386 -8.12 9.38 -3.61
N PHE A 387 -9.03 10.32 -3.35
CA PHE A 387 -10.21 10.58 -4.17
C PHE A 387 -9.86 11.49 -5.36
N ASN A 388 -10.57 11.34 -6.48
CA ASN A 388 -10.46 12.22 -7.65
C ASN A 388 -11.77 12.24 -8.43
N PHE A 389 -12.62 13.27 -8.23
CA PHE A 389 -13.92 13.42 -8.88
C PHE A 389 -14.41 14.88 -8.89
N ILE A 390 -15.42 15.19 -9.70
CA ILE A 390 -16.10 16.51 -9.71
C ILE A 390 -17.18 16.54 -8.63
N ALA A 391 -17.18 17.55 -7.78
CA ALA A 391 -17.99 17.63 -6.58
C ALA A 391 -19.31 18.39 -6.81
N ASP A 392 -20.35 17.67 -7.24
CA ASP A 392 -21.66 18.26 -7.55
C ASP A 392 -22.66 18.26 -6.37
N LYS A 393 -22.45 17.41 -5.36
CA LYS A 393 -23.37 17.20 -4.22
C LYS A 393 -22.62 16.89 -2.93
N SER A 394 -23.23 17.24 -1.79
CA SER A 394 -22.72 16.81 -0.48
C SER A 394 -23.12 15.36 -0.22
N GLU A 395 -22.17 14.45 -0.16
CA GLU A 395 -22.39 13.02 0.10
C GLU A 395 -21.16 12.34 0.75
N VAL A 396 -21.27 11.05 1.03
CA VAL A 396 -20.24 10.27 1.73
C VAL A 396 -19.58 9.29 0.76
N TYR A 397 -18.31 9.55 0.44
CA TYR A 397 -17.50 8.72 -0.44
C TYR A 397 -16.73 7.66 0.37
N THR A 398 -16.51 6.48 -0.20
CA THR A 398 -15.74 5.41 0.44
C THR A 398 -14.76 4.78 -0.54
N GLN A 399 -13.52 4.55 -0.09
CA GLN A 399 -12.44 3.96 -0.89
C GLN A 399 -11.71 2.88 -0.10
N ASN A 400 -11.47 1.73 -0.73
CA ASN A 400 -10.62 0.68 -0.19
C ASN A 400 -9.16 0.93 -0.59
N LEU A 401 -8.28 1.02 0.39
CA LEU A 401 -6.83 1.07 0.21
C LEU A 401 -6.23 -0.32 0.42
N GLN A 402 -5.83 -0.94 -0.69
CA GLN A 402 -5.02 -2.15 -0.67
C GLN A 402 -3.61 -1.85 -0.17
N LYS A 403 -3.10 -2.71 0.73
CA LYS A 403 -1.73 -2.60 1.26
C LYS A 403 -0.89 -3.79 0.79
N ALA A 404 0.37 -3.53 0.48
CA ALA A 404 1.32 -4.57 0.08
C ALA A 404 1.66 -5.57 1.22
N ASN A 405 1.32 -5.25 2.48
CA ASN A 405 1.41 -6.13 3.63
C ASN A 405 0.36 -5.74 4.68
N GLY A 406 -0.39 -6.71 5.20
CA GLY A 406 -1.47 -6.51 6.16
C GLY A 406 -2.83 -6.21 5.51
N CYS A 407 -3.88 -6.18 6.33
CA CYS A 407 -5.26 -6.08 5.85
C CYS A 407 -5.56 -4.74 5.17
N ASP A 408 -6.46 -4.79 4.18
CA ASP A 408 -7.04 -3.63 3.52
C ASP A 408 -7.62 -2.64 4.55
N SER A 409 -7.62 -1.36 4.16
CA SER A 409 -8.08 -0.26 4.99
C SER A 409 -9.12 0.56 4.25
N ILE A 410 -10.19 0.97 4.93
CA ILE A 410 -11.30 1.71 4.33
C ILE A 410 -11.19 3.17 4.75
N ILE A 411 -11.14 4.08 3.77
CA ILE A 411 -11.31 5.52 4.01
C ILE A 411 -12.73 5.92 3.65
N THR A 412 -13.38 6.67 4.53
CA THR A 412 -14.70 7.25 4.32
C THR A 412 -14.60 8.77 4.45
N LEU A 413 -15.00 9.50 3.41
CA LEU A 413 -14.96 10.96 3.33
C LEU A 413 -16.38 11.53 3.31
N SER A 414 -16.74 12.30 4.33
CA SER A 414 -17.94 13.15 4.32
C SER A 414 -17.59 14.49 3.66
N LEU A 415 -18.02 14.69 2.42
CA LEU A 415 -17.71 15.92 1.66
C LEU A 415 -18.89 16.90 1.69
N LYS A 416 -18.63 18.15 2.11
CA LYS A 416 -19.62 19.24 2.01
C LYS A 416 -19.36 20.10 0.78
N VAL A 417 -20.29 20.05 -0.17
CA VAL A 417 -20.30 20.88 -1.38
C VAL A 417 -21.13 22.14 -1.15
N ASN A 418 -20.51 23.31 -1.37
CA ASN A 418 -21.13 24.61 -1.19
C ASN A 418 -21.55 25.21 -2.56
N PRO A 419 -22.79 25.71 -2.74
CA PRO A 419 -23.26 26.23 -4.03
C PRO A 419 -22.75 27.64 -4.32
N THR A 420 -22.59 27.96 -5.61
CA THR A 420 -22.35 29.32 -6.12
C THR A 420 -23.64 30.13 -6.15
N GLN A 421 -23.58 31.45 -5.90
CA GLN A 421 -24.75 32.33 -5.95
C GLN A 421 -24.82 33.10 -7.26
N THR A 422 -25.99 33.12 -7.89
CA THR A 422 -26.23 33.84 -9.15
C THR A 422 -27.37 34.86 -8.99
N THR A 423 -27.17 36.08 -9.46
CA THR A 423 -28.17 37.16 -9.44
C THR A 423 -28.32 37.82 -10.81
N SER A 424 -29.50 38.36 -11.11
CA SER A 424 -29.84 38.88 -12.45
C SER A 424 -30.76 40.09 -12.36
N PHE A 425 -30.51 41.14 -13.15
CA PHE A 425 -31.37 42.32 -13.25
C PHE A 425 -31.47 42.87 -14.69
N LYS A 426 -32.38 43.84 -14.92
CA LYS A 426 -32.69 44.42 -16.24
C LYS A 426 -32.41 45.92 -16.30
N ALA A 427 -32.02 46.42 -17.47
CA ALA A 427 -31.91 47.85 -17.77
C ALA A 427 -32.37 48.17 -19.21
N THR A 428 -32.66 49.43 -19.51
CA THR A 428 -33.13 49.87 -20.85
C THR A 428 -32.55 51.23 -21.23
N ILE A 429 -32.16 51.41 -22.49
CA ILE A 429 -31.64 52.68 -23.07
C ILE A 429 -32.18 52.91 -24.50
N CYS A 430 -32.17 54.15 -25.02
CA CYS A 430 -32.42 54.40 -26.45
C CYS A 430 -31.17 54.10 -27.31
N GLN A 431 -31.39 53.74 -28.58
CA GLN A 431 -30.36 53.48 -29.58
C GLN A 431 -29.33 54.62 -29.67
N GLY A 432 -28.04 54.27 -29.62
CA GLY A 432 -26.91 55.21 -29.62
C GLY A 432 -26.37 55.62 -28.24
N LYS A 433 -27.06 55.29 -27.14
CA LYS A 433 -26.55 55.51 -25.76
C LYS A 433 -25.68 54.34 -25.26
N THR A 434 -25.29 54.38 -23.98
CA THR A 434 -24.52 53.35 -23.27
C THR A 434 -25.15 53.12 -21.89
N TYR A 435 -25.08 51.89 -21.39
CA TYR A 435 -25.28 51.56 -19.98
C TYR A 435 -23.90 51.33 -19.33
N ASN A 436 -23.51 52.18 -18.37
CA ASN A 436 -22.16 52.22 -17.79
C ASN A 436 -22.17 52.12 -16.24
N LEU A 437 -23.07 51.31 -15.68
CA LEU A 437 -23.26 51.13 -14.23
C LEU A 437 -22.99 49.68 -13.81
N ASN A 438 -22.76 49.47 -12.51
CA ASN A 438 -22.57 48.16 -11.88
C ASN A 438 -21.46 47.29 -12.52
N GLY A 439 -20.42 47.91 -13.09
CA GLY A 439 -19.30 47.22 -13.75
C GLY A 439 -19.46 46.99 -15.26
N PHE A 440 -20.68 47.03 -15.78
CA PHE A 440 -20.99 46.86 -17.21
C PHE A 440 -20.77 48.16 -18.00
N ASN A 441 -20.48 48.06 -19.30
CA ASN A 441 -20.22 49.21 -20.19
C ASN A 441 -20.75 48.96 -21.62
N GLU A 442 -22.07 48.80 -21.75
CA GLU A 442 -22.69 48.13 -22.89
C GLU A 442 -23.62 49.03 -23.73
N ARG A 443 -23.71 48.72 -25.03
CA ARG A 443 -24.39 49.55 -26.05
C ARG A 443 -25.40 48.80 -26.92
N LYS A 444 -25.62 47.50 -26.69
CA LYS A 444 -26.49 46.63 -27.50
C LYS A 444 -27.45 45.86 -26.60
N THR A 445 -28.57 45.43 -27.17
CA THR A 445 -29.48 44.49 -26.51
C THR A 445 -28.76 43.16 -26.30
N GLY A 446 -28.74 42.64 -25.07
CA GLY A 446 -27.98 41.43 -24.75
C GLY A 446 -28.04 41.03 -23.28
N LEU A 447 -27.66 39.77 -23.03
CA LEU A 447 -27.35 39.25 -21.69
C LEU A 447 -25.84 39.31 -21.50
N TYR A 448 -25.40 39.90 -20.39
CA TYR A 448 -24.02 40.15 -20.05
C TYR A 448 -23.73 39.62 -18.65
N THR A 449 -22.58 38.97 -18.46
CA THR A 449 -22.26 38.21 -17.25
C THR A 449 -20.92 38.64 -16.68
N GLN A 450 -20.84 38.78 -15.36
CA GLN A 450 -19.60 39.07 -14.63
C GLN A 450 -19.46 38.14 -13.42
N GLU A 451 -18.26 37.58 -13.24
CA GLU A 451 -17.86 36.79 -12.08
C GLU A 451 -17.26 37.69 -10.99
N LEU A 452 -17.68 37.48 -9.74
CA LEU A 452 -17.17 38.15 -8.55
C LEU A 452 -16.41 37.15 -7.69
N LYS A 453 -15.09 37.33 -7.61
CA LYS A 453 -14.19 36.41 -6.90
C LYS A 453 -14.14 36.68 -5.40
N THR A 454 -14.13 35.63 -4.58
CA THR A 454 -14.04 35.77 -3.11
C THR A 454 -12.86 35.01 -2.52
N ASN A 455 -12.18 35.60 -1.53
CA ASN A 455 -10.98 34.98 -0.93
C ASN A 455 -11.28 33.85 0.07
N LYS A 456 -12.55 33.53 0.38
CA LYS A 456 -12.95 32.56 1.43
C LYS A 456 -14.28 31.81 1.17
N GLY A 457 -14.74 31.76 -0.07
CA GLY A 457 -16.01 31.12 -0.43
C GLY A 457 -16.24 31.11 -1.93
N CYS A 458 -17.26 30.38 -2.38
CA CYS A 458 -17.51 30.14 -3.80
C CYS A 458 -17.83 31.42 -4.57
N ASP A 459 -17.22 31.58 -5.73
CA ASP A 459 -17.38 32.75 -6.60
C ASP A 459 -18.85 32.93 -7.02
N SER A 460 -19.27 34.18 -7.21
CA SER A 460 -20.68 34.55 -7.45
C SER A 460 -20.86 35.24 -8.80
N ILE A 461 -21.99 34.99 -9.46
CA ILE A 461 -22.25 35.41 -10.84
C ILE A 461 -23.33 36.50 -10.87
N VAL A 462 -23.08 37.59 -11.60
CA VAL A 462 -24.02 38.70 -11.79
C VAL A 462 -24.35 38.85 -13.28
N ASN A 463 -25.64 38.89 -13.61
CA ASN A 463 -26.13 39.04 -14.98
C ASN A 463 -26.91 40.35 -15.18
N LEU A 464 -26.52 41.11 -16.21
CA LEU A 464 -27.27 42.24 -16.75
C LEU A 464 -27.99 41.82 -18.03
N ASN A 465 -29.32 42.00 -18.09
CA ASN A 465 -30.09 41.93 -19.32
C ASN A 465 -30.43 43.37 -19.78
N LEU A 466 -29.71 43.84 -20.80
CA LEU A 466 -29.84 45.19 -21.35
C LEU A 466 -30.76 45.17 -22.58
N ILE A 467 -31.68 46.15 -22.67
CA ILE A 467 -32.57 46.37 -23.80
C ILE A 467 -32.26 47.73 -24.44
N VAL A 468 -32.16 47.78 -25.77
CA VAL A 468 -31.92 49.01 -26.53
C VAL A 468 -33.12 49.28 -27.46
N ASN A 469 -33.82 50.39 -27.22
CA ASN A 469 -35.03 50.78 -27.96
C ASN A 469 -34.70 51.60 -29.23
N PRO A 470 -35.30 51.29 -30.40
CA PRO A 470 -35.06 51.99 -31.65
C PRO A 470 -35.89 53.28 -31.84
N THR A 471 -35.56 54.04 -32.88
CA THR A 471 -36.28 55.24 -33.39
C THR A 471 -36.78 55.00 -34.82
N TYR A 472 -37.95 55.52 -35.19
CA TYR A 472 -38.60 55.24 -36.49
C TYR A 472 -38.86 56.49 -37.34
N ASN A 473 -38.81 56.32 -38.67
CA ASN A 473 -39.20 57.30 -39.68
C ASN A 473 -39.80 56.54 -40.88
N ASP A 474 -41.06 56.79 -41.22
CA ASP A 474 -41.81 55.96 -42.17
C ASP A 474 -42.75 56.77 -43.10
N SER A 475 -43.28 56.15 -44.16
CA SER A 475 -44.11 56.78 -45.20
C SER A 475 -45.27 55.90 -45.66
N ILE A 476 -46.50 56.38 -45.51
CA ILE A 476 -47.75 55.70 -45.86
C ILE A 476 -48.15 56.07 -47.30
N TYR A 477 -48.58 55.08 -48.09
CA TYR A 477 -49.14 55.29 -49.43
C TYR A 477 -50.57 54.75 -49.50
N LYS A 478 -51.52 55.54 -50.03
CA LYS A 478 -52.94 55.15 -50.05
C LYS A 478 -53.68 55.56 -51.33
N ILE A 479 -54.63 54.72 -51.73
CA ILE A 479 -55.64 55.00 -52.75
C ILE A 479 -57.03 54.83 -52.11
N ILE A 480 -57.99 55.68 -52.47
CA ILE A 480 -59.40 55.66 -52.05
C ILE A 480 -60.37 55.80 -53.25
N CYS A 481 -61.65 55.51 -53.08
CA CYS A 481 -62.69 55.76 -54.10
C CYS A 481 -63.26 57.20 -53.99
N GLN A 482 -63.88 57.69 -55.06
CA GLN A 482 -64.35 59.07 -55.19
C GLN A 482 -65.53 59.30 -54.23
N ARG A 483 -65.42 60.36 -53.42
CA ARG A 483 -66.27 60.70 -52.24
C ARG A 483 -65.85 60.07 -50.91
N GLU A 484 -64.80 59.25 -50.87
CA GLU A 484 -64.19 58.81 -49.60
C GLU A 484 -63.28 59.90 -49.00
N THR A 485 -62.57 59.59 -47.90
CA THR A 485 -61.65 60.49 -47.18
C THR A 485 -60.63 59.64 -46.43
N TYR A 486 -59.35 60.03 -46.40
CA TYR A 486 -58.36 59.37 -45.57
C TYR A 486 -58.17 60.14 -44.26
N ASN A 487 -58.76 59.61 -43.19
CA ASN A 487 -58.82 60.22 -41.85
C ASN A 487 -58.08 59.41 -40.76
N LEU A 488 -56.94 58.82 -41.11
CA LEU A 488 -56.16 57.93 -40.25
C LEU A 488 -54.74 58.44 -40.02
N ASN A 489 -54.13 57.99 -38.93
CA ASN A 489 -52.74 58.28 -38.54
C ASN A 489 -52.40 59.78 -38.42
N GLY A 490 -53.39 60.61 -38.08
CA GLY A 490 -53.27 62.05 -37.86
C GLY A 490 -53.64 62.94 -39.05
N PHE A 491 -53.70 62.36 -40.26
CA PHE A 491 -54.06 63.05 -41.51
C PHE A 491 -55.59 63.06 -41.73
N ASN A 492 -56.12 63.99 -42.54
CA ASN A 492 -57.57 64.11 -42.83
C ASN A 492 -57.85 64.61 -44.26
N GLU A 493 -57.38 63.86 -45.25
CA GLU A 493 -57.21 64.33 -46.64
C GLU A 493 -58.25 63.75 -47.61
N ARG A 494 -58.63 64.56 -48.60
CA ARG A 494 -59.67 64.25 -49.61
C ARG A 494 -59.19 64.35 -51.07
N THR A 495 -57.98 64.85 -51.27
CA THR A 495 -57.36 65.12 -52.57
C THR A 495 -55.98 64.46 -52.62
N ASP A 496 -55.44 64.34 -53.82
CA ASP A 496 -54.09 63.82 -54.07
C ASP A 496 -53.00 64.80 -53.59
N GLY A 497 -51.96 64.26 -52.94
CA GLY A 497 -50.91 65.07 -52.27
C GLY A 497 -49.92 64.27 -51.42
N PHE A 498 -48.93 64.97 -50.83
CA PHE A 498 -47.91 64.46 -49.89
C PHE A 498 -47.94 65.27 -48.58
N TYR A 499 -47.83 64.61 -47.42
CA TYR A 499 -47.99 65.22 -46.10
C TYR A 499 -47.04 64.60 -45.04
N THR A 500 -46.70 65.34 -43.97
CA THR A 500 -45.75 64.89 -42.91
C THR A 500 -46.23 65.28 -41.50
N GLN A 501 -45.98 64.43 -40.50
CA GLN A 501 -46.25 64.69 -39.08
C GLN A 501 -45.18 64.08 -38.16
N ASN A 502 -44.81 64.82 -37.10
CA ASN A 502 -43.87 64.36 -36.07
C ASN A 502 -44.63 63.81 -34.86
N LEU A 503 -44.09 62.74 -34.25
CA LEU A 503 -44.66 62.10 -33.06
C LEU A 503 -43.66 62.12 -31.90
N GLN A 504 -43.93 62.97 -30.90
CA GLN A 504 -43.20 62.97 -29.63
C GLN A 504 -43.83 61.97 -28.65
N THR A 505 -43.01 61.27 -27.86
CA THR A 505 -43.50 60.28 -26.89
C THR A 505 -42.92 60.51 -25.50
N ILE A 506 -43.77 60.56 -24.48
CA ILE A 506 -43.40 60.97 -23.11
C ILE A 506 -42.35 60.06 -22.43
N ASN A 507 -42.20 58.81 -22.87
CA ASN A 507 -41.22 57.84 -22.33
C ASN A 507 -40.57 56.97 -23.44
N GLY A 508 -40.53 57.44 -24.69
CA GLY A 508 -39.98 56.71 -25.83
C GLY A 508 -38.95 57.52 -26.61
N CYS A 509 -38.36 56.91 -27.64
CA CYS A 509 -37.43 57.57 -28.54
C CYS A 509 -38.25 58.17 -29.72
N ASP A 510 -38.28 59.49 -29.88
CA ASP A 510 -39.16 60.22 -30.82
C ASP A 510 -39.07 59.75 -32.30
N SER A 511 -40.15 59.94 -33.07
CA SER A 511 -40.31 59.36 -34.43
C SER A 511 -41.13 60.23 -35.40
N ILE A 512 -41.08 59.93 -36.71
CA ILE A 512 -41.66 60.75 -37.81
C ILE A 512 -42.50 59.88 -38.77
N VAL A 513 -43.61 60.43 -39.31
CA VAL A 513 -44.51 59.73 -40.26
C VAL A 513 -44.91 60.64 -41.44
N ASN A 514 -45.02 60.07 -42.64
CA ASN A 514 -45.45 60.76 -43.87
C ASN A 514 -46.65 60.05 -44.55
N LEU A 515 -47.35 60.72 -45.47
CA LEU A 515 -48.51 60.20 -46.22
C LEU A 515 -48.49 60.64 -47.70
N ILE A 516 -48.96 59.76 -48.60
CA ILE A 516 -49.26 60.01 -50.02
C ILE A 516 -50.67 59.46 -50.36
N LEU A 517 -51.51 60.22 -51.09
CA LEU A 517 -52.93 59.87 -51.37
C LEU A 517 -53.35 60.02 -52.86
N ILE A 518 -54.29 59.18 -53.35
CA ILE A 518 -54.86 59.15 -54.73
C ILE A 518 -56.36 58.67 -54.73
N VAL A 519 -57.21 59.01 -55.74
CA VAL A 519 -58.69 58.78 -55.76
C VAL A 519 -59.27 58.14 -57.08
N LYS A 520 -60.36 57.32 -57.07
CA LYS A 520 -60.98 56.61 -58.26
C LYS A 520 -62.56 56.42 -58.30
N PRO A 521 -63.28 56.32 -59.46
CA PRO A 521 -64.79 56.33 -59.59
C PRO A 521 -65.59 54.96 -59.66
N VAL A 522 -66.97 54.97 -59.74
CA VAL A 522 -67.94 53.80 -59.55
C VAL A 522 -69.33 53.88 -60.30
N TYR A 523 -70.08 52.76 -60.56
CA TYR A 523 -71.42 52.67 -61.29
C TYR A 523 -72.41 51.49 -60.86
N ASN A 524 -73.72 51.39 -61.27
CA ASN A 524 -74.75 50.31 -60.94
C ASN A 524 -76.07 50.25 -61.82
N ASP A 525 -76.82 49.09 -61.97
CA ASP A 525 -78.14 48.92 -62.73
C ASP A 525 -79.04 47.63 -62.41
N THR A 526 -80.23 47.35 -63.05
CA THR A 526 -81.18 46.17 -62.80
C THR A 526 -82.28 45.81 -63.89
N ILE A 527 -82.75 44.53 -63.98
CA ILE A 527 -83.60 43.86 -65.04
C ILE A 527 -84.66 42.83 -64.46
N SER A 528 -85.67 42.29 -65.21
CA SER A 528 -86.66 41.24 -64.77
C SER A 528 -87.39 40.41 -65.89
N ALA A 529 -87.92 39.19 -65.61
CA ALA A 529 -88.67 38.26 -66.53
C ALA A 529 -89.49 37.10 -65.84
N ILE A 530 -90.21 36.21 -66.59
CA ILE A 530 -91.02 35.01 -66.17
C ILE A 530 -91.06 33.90 -67.29
N ILE A 531 -91.31 32.60 -66.99
CA ILE A 531 -91.42 31.44 -67.95
C ILE A 531 -92.33 30.26 -67.45
N CYS A 532 -92.67 29.27 -68.30
CA CYS A 532 -93.49 28.05 -67.98
C CYS A 532 -92.84 26.69 -68.36
N GLN A 533 -93.37 25.53 -67.91
CA GLN A 533 -92.66 24.22 -67.99
C GLN A 533 -92.37 23.78 -69.44
N GLY A 534 -91.15 24.06 -69.87
CA GLY A 534 -90.66 23.88 -71.25
C GLY A 534 -89.73 25.01 -71.71
N GLU A 535 -89.77 26.17 -71.05
CA GLU A 535 -89.10 27.40 -71.49
C GLU A 535 -87.83 27.79 -70.71
N ARG A 536 -87.08 28.77 -71.25
CA ARG A 536 -85.78 29.23 -70.72
C ARG A 536 -85.49 30.71 -71.04
N TYR A 537 -84.86 31.42 -70.10
CA TYR A 537 -84.37 32.81 -70.28
C TYR A 537 -82.85 32.84 -70.47
N ASN A 538 -82.35 33.67 -71.39
CA ASN A 538 -80.96 33.65 -71.85
C ASN A 538 -80.38 35.03 -72.27
N LYS A 539 -80.66 36.11 -71.53
CA LYS A 539 -80.17 37.48 -71.84
C LYS A 539 -79.33 38.08 -70.70
N PHE A 540 -78.48 39.05 -71.05
CA PHE A 540 -77.65 39.84 -70.12
C PHE A 540 -76.76 38.99 -69.18
N GLY A 541 -76.12 37.95 -69.70
CA GLY A 541 -75.26 37.03 -68.92
C GLY A 541 -76.02 35.95 -68.15
N PHE A 542 -77.30 36.17 -67.86
CA PHE A 542 -78.15 35.20 -67.17
C PHE A 542 -78.68 34.12 -68.11
N ASN A 543 -78.74 32.86 -67.64
CA ASN A 543 -79.12 31.70 -68.46
C ASN A 543 -79.84 30.64 -67.61
N HIS A 544 -81.15 30.78 -67.41
CA HIS A 544 -81.92 30.01 -66.42
C HIS A 544 -83.27 29.53 -66.95
N SER A 545 -83.63 28.30 -66.62
CA SER A 545 -84.95 27.67 -66.85
C SER A 545 -85.56 27.19 -65.53
N ILE A 546 -85.42 28.00 -64.47
CA ILE A 546 -85.96 27.76 -63.12
C ILE A 546 -86.40 29.12 -62.51
N LYS A 547 -87.40 29.08 -61.63
CA LYS A 547 -87.79 30.20 -60.75
C LYS A 547 -86.61 30.71 -59.91
N GLY A 548 -86.36 32.02 -59.90
CA GLY A 548 -85.27 32.61 -59.12
C GLY A 548 -85.06 34.11 -59.35
N THR A 549 -84.35 34.75 -58.41
CA THR A 549 -83.75 36.08 -58.58
C THR A 549 -82.24 35.89 -58.67
N TYR A 550 -81.58 36.60 -59.58
CA TYR A 550 -80.18 36.39 -59.93
C TYR A 550 -79.45 37.74 -59.98
N THR A 551 -78.36 37.90 -59.24
CA THR A 551 -77.54 39.13 -59.23
C THR A 551 -76.14 38.81 -59.71
N GLN A 552 -75.56 39.69 -60.52
CA GLN A 552 -74.19 39.61 -61.01
C GLN A 552 -73.40 40.85 -60.59
N TYR A 553 -72.20 40.62 -60.04
CA TYR A 553 -71.26 41.66 -59.65
C TYR A 553 -70.18 41.79 -60.74
N LEU A 554 -70.02 42.99 -61.28
CA LEU A 554 -68.91 43.36 -62.15
C LEU A 554 -67.73 43.77 -61.26
N LYS A 555 -66.95 42.78 -60.85
CA LYS A 555 -65.70 43.01 -60.13
C LYS A 555 -64.62 43.51 -61.08
N THR A 556 -63.95 44.60 -60.73
CA THR A 556 -62.73 45.03 -61.44
C THR A 556 -61.51 44.78 -60.57
N ILE A 557 -60.45 44.19 -61.14
CA ILE A 557 -59.31 43.69 -60.34
C ILE A 557 -58.52 44.80 -59.60
N ASN A 558 -58.71 46.09 -59.96
CA ASN A 558 -58.00 47.23 -59.37
C ASN A 558 -58.83 48.54 -59.36
N GLY A 559 -60.16 48.46 -59.27
CA GLY A 559 -61.09 49.60 -59.29
C GLY A 559 -62.37 49.33 -58.48
N CYS A 560 -63.21 50.35 -58.29
CA CYS A 560 -64.39 50.28 -57.44
C CYS A 560 -65.52 49.46 -58.15
N ASP A 561 -66.09 48.45 -57.47
CA ASP A 561 -67.01 47.45 -58.05
C ASP A 561 -68.38 48.01 -58.50
N SER A 562 -69.09 47.29 -59.39
CA SER A 562 -70.42 47.68 -59.94
C SER A 562 -71.40 46.48 -60.04
N ILE A 563 -72.73 46.69 -60.02
CA ILE A 563 -73.75 45.63 -59.79
C ILE A 563 -74.88 45.65 -60.84
N ILE A 564 -75.39 44.46 -61.25
CA ILE A 564 -76.57 44.24 -62.14
C ILE A 564 -77.44 43.06 -61.63
N THR A 565 -78.78 43.07 -61.80
CA THR A 565 -79.73 42.04 -61.27
C THR A 565 -80.87 41.62 -62.24
N LEU A 566 -81.44 40.42 -62.10
CA LEU A 566 -82.56 39.79 -62.85
C LEU A 566 -83.57 39.04 -61.94
N LYS A 567 -84.82 38.80 -62.39
CA LYS A 567 -85.87 37.95 -61.75
C LYS A 567 -86.58 36.99 -62.74
N LEU A 568 -87.10 35.82 -62.28
CA LEU A 568 -87.68 34.70 -63.07
C LEU A 568 -88.61 33.72 -62.26
N ASN A 569 -89.54 32.94 -62.86
CA ASN A 569 -90.57 32.07 -62.18
C ASN A 569 -91.02 30.81 -62.99
N LEU A 570 -91.41 29.63 -62.39
CA LEU A 570 -91.80 28.28 -62.97
C LEU A 570 -92.38 27.16 -61.96
N ASN A 571 -93.24 26.19 -62.41
CA ASN A 571 -93.38 24.66 -62.23
C ASN A 571 -93.95 23.78 -61.01
N PRO A 572 -94.34 22.45 -61.20
CA PRO A 572 -94.82 21.36 -60.23
C PRO A 572 -93.97 20.00 -60.25
N THR A 573 -94.30 18.69 -59.91
CA THR A 573 -95.50 17.76 -59.67
C THR A 573 -95.20 16.43 -58.80
N TYR A 574 -95.86 15.21 -58.95
CA TYR A 574 -95.89 14.06 -57.95
C TYR A 574 -95.91 12.53 -58.42
N ASN A 575 -95.34 11.56 -57.62
CA ASN A 575 -95.94 10.36 -56.90
C ASN A 575 -94.99 9.14 -56.56
N ILE A 576 -95.35 8.19 -55.63
CA ILE A 576 -94.45 7.24 -54.88
C ILE A 576 -95.14 5.89 -54.41
N ASN A 577 -94.40 4.76 -54.16
CA ASN A 577 -94.55 3.74 -53.03
C ASN A 577 -93.62 2.45 -53.10
N PHE A 578 -93.41 1.71 -51.97
CA PHE A 578 -92.52 0.51 -51.75
C PHE A 578 -92.84 -0.27 -50.42
N ASP A 579 -92.42 -1.55 -50.18
CA ASP A 579 -92.44 -2.20 -48.81
C ASP A 579 -91.59 -3.51 -48.51
N ALA A 580 -91.33 -3.82 -47.21
CA ALA A 580 -90.79 -5.00 -46.40
C ALA A 580 -89.86 -6.15 -47.01
N VAL A 581 -89.54 -7.38 -46.47
CA VAL A 581 -89.36 -8.10 -45.12
C VAL A 581 -88.14 -9.10 -45.24
N ILE A 582 -87.71 -9.91 -44.19
CA ILE A 582 -87.13 -11.32 -44.25
C ILE A 582 -86.54 -11.95 -42.96
N CYS A 583 -86.67 -13.29 -42.83
CA CYS A 583 -85.88 -14.22 -41.99
C CYS A 583 -86.17 -15.71 -42.34
N LYS A 584 -85.61 -16.74 -41.68
CA LYS A 584 -84.29 -16.80 -41.01
C LYS A 584 -83.31 -17.73 -41.76
N ARG A 585 -83.37 -17.73 -43.09
CA ARG A 585 -82.21 -18.01 -44.00
C ARG A 585 -82.46 -17.59 -45.47
N GLU A 586 -83.45 -16.73 -45.71
CA GLU A 586 -83.99 -16.35 -47.02
C GLU A 586 -84.09 -14.80 -47.16
N THR A 587 -84.50 -14.28 -48.34
CA THR A 587 -83.92 -13.03 -48.93
C THR A 587 -84.89 -12.15 -49.73
N TYR A 588 -84.80 -10.80 -49.65
CA TYR A 588 -85.21 -9.89 -50.75
C TYR A 588 -84.64 -8.44 -50.69
N ASN A 589 -85.02 -7.50 -51.61
CA ASN A 589 -84.50 -7.27 -52.98
C ASN A 589 -85.19 -6.08 -53.75
N LEU A 590 -85.06 -4.82 -53.28
CA LEU A 590 -85.03 -3.59 -54.13
C LEU A 590 -86.29 -3.04 -54.87
N ASN A 591 -86.83 -1.93 -54.34
CA ASN A 591 -87.70 -0.89 -54.95
C ASN A 591 -89.25 -0.94 -55.00
N GLY A 592 -90.03 -2.01 -55.12
CA GLY A 592 -89.69 -3.39 -55.46
C GLY A 592 -89.08 -4.22 -54.34
N PHE A 593 -89.23 -3.83 -53.07
CA PHE A 593 -88.83 -4.67 -51.95
C PHE A 593 -89.91 -5.79 -51.70
N ASN A 594 -89.69 -6.69 -50.72
CA ASN A 594 -90.42 -7.92 -50.34
C ASN A 594 -90.56 -9.21 -51.24
N GLU A 595 -89.75 -10.22 -50.88
CA GLU A 595 -90.02 -11.64 -50.54
C GLU A 595 -89.29 -11.83 -49.17
N ARG A 596 -89.05 -12.98 -48.49
CA ARG A 596 -89.39 -14.41 -48.58
C ARG A 596 -90.10 -14.94 -47.34
N GLU A 597 -89.84 -14.37 -46.17
CA GLU A 597 -91.00 -13.97 -45.38
C GLU A 597 -91.70 -12.90 -46.21
N THR A 598 -92.92 -13.17 -46.67
CA THR A 598 -93.34 -12.79 -48.02
C THR A 598 -94.57 -11.88 -48.07
N GLY A 599 -94.52 -10.89 -48.95
CA GLY A 599 -95.67 -10.19 -49.56
C GLY A 599 -96.36 -9.13 -48.68
N LEU A 600 -96.47 -7.88 -49.12
CA LEU A 600 -95.67 -7.17 -50.13
C LEU A 600 -95.29 -5.82 -49.50
#